data_AF-A0A1G8SW30-F1
#
_entry.id   AF-A0A1G8SW30-F1
#
_cell.length_a   1.000
_cell.length_b   1.000
_cell.length_c   1.000
_cell.angle_alpha   90.00
_cell.angle_beta   90.00
_cell.angle_gamma   90.00
#
_symmetry.space_group_name_H-M   'P 1'
#
loop_
_entity.id
_entity.type
_entity.pdbx_description
1 polymer ?
#
loop_
_entity_poly.entity_id
_entity_poly.type
_entity_poly.pdbx_seq_one_letter_code
_entity_poly.pdbx_strand_id
1 'polypeptide(L)'
;MPEVSAIAKALDYRLKHWIALTRYLDDGAVPVDNNWCENQIRPWALGRSYWLFAGSLRSGKRAAAIMSFIQSARINAHDPHAYLKDVLTGLPTQWASEVTELLLHKWTPV
;
A
#
# COMPACT_ATOMS: atom_id res chain seq x y z
N MET A 1 8.84 -27.58 -29.97
CA MET A 1 9.53 -26.27 -30.00
C MET A 1 10.63 -26.32 -28.96
N PRO A 2 11.85 -25.84 -29.23
CA PRO A 2 12.93 -25.91 -28.24
C PRO A 2 12.55 -25.07 -27.01
N GLU A 3 12.84 -25.60 -25.83
CA GLU A 3 12.67 -24.90 -24.55
C GLU A 3 13.48 -23.60 -24.57
N VAL A 4 12.79 -22.46 -24.59
CA VAL A 4 13.43 -21.15 -24.50
C VAL A 4 14.18 -21.08 -23.16
N SER A 5 15.49 -20.87 -23.22
CA SER A 5 16.37 -20.75 -22.04
C SER A 5 15.79 -19.74 -21.03
N ALA A 6 15.95 -20.01 -19.72
CA ALA A 6 15.50 -19.13 -18.64
C ALA A 6 16.00 -17.69 -18.82
N ILE A 7 17.22 -17.53 -19.37
CA ILE A 7 17.83 -16.23 -19.68
C ILE A 7 17.05 -15.50 -20.78
N ALA A 8 16.67 -16.20 -21.84
CA ALA A 8 15.90 -15.62 -22.93
C ALA A 8 14.50 -15.19 -22.48
N LYS A 9 13.84 -15.98 -21.61
CA LYS A 9 12.56 -15.60 -20.99
C LYS A 9 12.69 -14.33 -20.13
N ALA A 10 13.76 -14.21 -19.33
CA ALA A 10 14.01 -13.05 -18.51
C ALA A 10 14.30 -11.78 -19.35
N LEU A 11 15.05 -11.93 -20.44
CA LEU A 11 15.34 -10.83 -21.36
C LEU A 11 14.06 -10.32 -22.04
N ASP A 12 13.24 -11.24 -22.58
CA ASP A 12 11.95 -10.90 -23.19
C ASP A 12 11.02 -10.20 -22.18
N TYR A 13 10.99 -10.68 -20.94
CA TYR A 13 10.21 -10.04 -19.88
C TYR A 13 10.68 -8.61 -19.62
N ARG A 14 12.00 -8.39 -19.51
CA ARG A 14 12.57 -7.05 -19.30
C ARG A 14 12.25 -6.11 -20.45
N LEU A 15 12.39 -6.57 -21.69
CA LEU A 15 12.13 -5.77 -22.89
C LEU A 15 10.65 -5.34 -22.96
N LYS A 16 9.72 -6.23 -22.61
CA LYS A 16 8.28 -5.91 -22.55
C LYS A 16 7.93 -4.84 -21.51
N HIS A 17 8.75 -4.67 -20.47
CA HIS A 17 8.52 -3.71 -19.39
C HIS A 17 9.49 -2.52 -19.42
N TRP A 18 10.19 -2.29 -20.53
CA TRP A 18 11.22 -1.26 -20.65
C TRP A 18 10.74 0.14 -20.26
N ILE A 19 9.51 0.51 -20.68
CA ILE A 19 8.91 1.82 -20.37
C ILE A 19 8.76 2.00 -18.85
N ALA A 20 8.26 0.98 -18.13
CA ALA A 20 8.11 1.05 -16.68
C ALA A 20 9.49 1.13 -15.98
N LEU A 21 10.48 0.39 -16.48
CA LEU A 21 11.83 0.36 -15.93
C LEU A 21 12.58 1.69 -16.09
N THR A 22 12.28 2.45 -17.15
CA THR A 22 12.95 3.71 -17.47
C THR A 22 12.23 4.94 -16.96
N ARG A 23 11.06 4.79 -16.32
CA ARG A 23 10.20 5.90 -15.90
C ARG A 23 10.88 6.90 -14.95
N TYR A 24 11.78 6.42 -14.11
CA TYR A 24 12.55 7.26 -13.18
C TYR A 24 13.50 8.25 -13.89
N LEU A 25 13.82 8.00 -15.17
CA LEU A 25 14.62 8.93 -15.98
C LEU A 25 13.83 10.17 -16.38
N ASP A 26 12.51 10.04 -16.51
CA ASP A 26 11.60 11.14 -16.86
C ASP A 26 11.11 11.91 -15.62
N ASP A 27 11.02 11.23 -14.47
CA ASP A 27 10.47 11.76 -13.23
C ASP A 27 11.39 11.44 -12.03
N GLY A 28 12.09 12.46 -11.55
CA GLY A 28 13.00 12.34 -10.40
C GLY A 28 12.31 12.10 -9.06
N ALA A 29 10.98 12.22 -8.97
CA ALA A 29 10.23 11.82 -7.79
C ALA A 29 10.02 10.30 -7.69
N VAL A 30 10.20 9.57 -8.80
CA VAL A 30 10.05 8.12 -8.85
C VAL A 30 11.40 7.46 -8.53
N PRO A 31 11.47 6.58 -7.51
CA PRO A 31 12.71 5.86 -7.21
C PRO A 31 13.08 4.89 -8.34
N VAL A 32 14.38 4.64 -8.49
CA VAL A 32 14.93 3.70 -9.49
C VAL A 32 14.48 2.25 -9.29
N ASP A 33 14.14 1.89 -8.05
CA ASP A 33 13.69 0.56 -7.68
C ASP A 33 12.42 0.59 -6.83
N ASN A 34 11.76 -0.56 -6.76
CA ASN A 34 10.52 -0.75 -6.02
C ASN A 34 10.74 -1.38 -4.63
N ASN A 35 11.98 -1.48 -4.15
CA ASN A 35 12.30 -2.22 -2.93
C ASN A 35 11.55 -1.67 -1.72
N TRP A 36 11.38 -0.35 -1.66
CA TRP A 36 10.62 0.30 -0.60
C TRP A 36 9.19 -0.23 -0.54
N CYS A 37 8.47 -0.26 -1.66
CA CYS A 37 7.09 -0.75 -1.74
C CYS A 37 7.00 -2.25 -1.46
N GLU A 38 7.91 -3.05 -2.03
CA GLU A 38 7.96 -4.50 -1.79
C GLU A 38 8.16 -4.83 -0.32
N ASN A 39 9.05 -4.09 0.37
CA ASN A 39 9.24 -4.22 1.81
C ASN A 39 7.99 -3.86 2.62
N GLN A 40 7.19 -2.88 2.18
CA GLN A 40 5.91 -2.56 2.84
C GLN A 40 4.85 -3.66 2.64
N ILE A 41 4.86 -4.34 1.48
CA ILE A 41 3.88 -5.40 1.17
C ILE A 41 4.29 -6.76 1.78
N ARG A 42 5.59 -6.99 1.99
CA ARG A 42 6.16 -8.28 2.45
C ARG A 42 5.48 -8.83 3.72
N PRO A 43 5.25 -8.08 4.80
CA PRO A 43 4.60 -8.60 6.01
C PRO A 43 3.20 -9.20 5.73
N TRP A 44 2.45 -8.60 4.80
CA TRP A 44 1.12 -9.06 4.42
C TRP A 44 1.17 -10.28 3.51
N ALA A 45 2.12 -10.30 2.57
CA ALA A 45 2.35 -11.44 1.70
C ALA A 45 2.74 -12.70 2.50
N LEU A 46 3.56 -12.53 3.54
CA LEU A 46 3.92 -13.57 4.50
C LEU A 46 2.74 -13.93 5.42
N GLY A 47 2.02 -12.93 5.94
CA GLY A 47 0.86 -13.14 6.82
C GLY A 47 -0.27 -13.96 6.19
N ARG A 48 -0.42 -13.91 4.86
CA ARG A 48 -1.42 -14.68 4.11
C ARG A 48 -1.36 -16.20 4.34
N SER A 49 -0.18 -16.78 4.56
CA SER A 49 -0.08 -18.21 4.90
C SER A 49 -0.49 -18.52 6.35
N TYR A 50 -0.50 -17.51 7.23
CA TYR A 50 -0.87 -17.61 8.64
C TYR A 50 -2.33 -17.26 8.92
N TRP A 51 -3.04 -16.59 7.99
CA TRP A 51 -4.45 -16.20 8.16
C TRP A 51 -5.41 -17.33 7.78
N LEU A 52 -5.43 -18.37 8.61
CA LEU A 52 -6.26 -19.57 8.43
C LEU A 52 -7.78 -19.30 8.41
N PHE A 53 -8.22 -18.11 8.82
CA PHE A 53 -9.64 -17.73 8.93
C PHE A 53 -10.13 -16.76 7.84
N ALA A 54 -9.27 -16.37 6.88
CA ALA A 54 -9.65 -15.52 5.76
C ALA A 54 -10.35 -16.32 4.64
N GLY A 55 -11.43 -17.03 4.99
CA GLY A 55 -12.11 -17.98 4.09
C GLY A 55 -13.09 -17.39 3.08
N SER A 56 -13.25 -16.07 3.00
CA SER A 56 -14.19 -15.43 2.05
C SER A 56 -13.61 -14.17 1.39
N LEU A 57 -14.04 -13.90 0.14
CA LEU A 57 -13.69 -12.68 -0.59
C LEU A 57 -14.06 -11.41 0.20
N ARG A 58 -15.21 -11.42 0.88
CA ARG A 58 -15.66 -10.29 1.70
C ARG A 58 -14.73 -10.03 2.88
N SER A 59 -14.29 -11.10 3.56
CA SER A 59 -13.31 -11.01 4.64
C SER A 59 -11.96 -10.50 4.13
N GLY A 60 -11.51 -10.98 2.96
CA GLY A 60 -10.29 -10.51 2.31
C GLY A 60 -10.33 -9.02 1.97
N LYS A 61 -11.44 -8.52 1.41
CA LYS A 61 -11.61 -7.08 1.14
C LYS A 61 -11.56 -6.23 2.41
N ARG A 62 -12.18 -6.68 3.50
CA ARG A 62 -12.13 -5.99 4.80
C ARG A 62 -10.72 -5.96 5.38
N ALA A 63 -10.02 -7.09 5.35
CA ALA A 63 -8.63 -7.17 5.77
C ALA A 63 -7.76 -6.21 4.94
N ALA A 64 -7.93 -6.19 3.61
CA ALA A 64 -7.20 -5.28 2.72
C ALA A 64 -7.41 -3.80 3.09
N ALA A 65 -8.65 -3.42 3.40
CA ALA A 65 -8.95 -2.05 3.84
C ALA A 65 -8.25 -1.69 5.15
N ILE A 66 -8.30 -2.57 6.16
CA ILE A 66 -7.66 -2.36 7.47
C ILE A 66 -6.13 -2.29 7.30
N MET A 67 -5.53 -3.21 6.54
CA MET A 67 -4.09 -3.23 6.31
C MET A 67 -3.60 -1.98 5.58
N SER A 68 -4.35 -1.55 4.56
CA SER A 68 -4.05 -0.31 3.83
C SER A 68 -4.13 0.91 4.75
N PHE A 69 -5.16 0.97 5.62
CA PHE A 69 -5.29 2.03 6.61
C PHE A 69 -4.11 2.08 7.59
N ILE A 70 -3.78 0.94 8.22
CA ILE A 70 -2.64 0.84 9.15
C ILE A 70 -1.34 1.27 8.47
N GLN A 71 -1.14 0.83 7.22
CA GLN A 71 0.07 1.16 6.48
C GLN A 71 0.15 2.66 6.16
N SER A 72 -0.96 3.28 5.75
CA SER A 72 -1.04 4.72 5.56
C SER A 72 -0.74 5.49 6.84
N ALA A 73 -1.25 5.05 8.00
CA ALA A 73 -0.93 5.65 9.30
C ALA A 73 0.56 5.60 9.61
N ARG A 74 1.18 4.44 9.39
CA ARG A 74 2.62 4.26 9.60
C ARG A 74 3.47 5.13 8.67
N ILE A 75 3.09 5.28 7.40
CA ILE A 75 3.80 6.14 6.44
C ILE A 75 3.74 7.62 6.86
N ASN A 76 2.63 8.05 7.45
CA ASN A 76 2.47 9.41 8.01
C ASN A 76 3.00 9.53 9.46
N ALA A 77 3.69 8.52 9.98
CA ALA A 77 4.23 8.48 11.36
C ALA A 77 3.17 8.67 12.46
N HIS A 78 1.93 8.24 12.21
CA HIS A 78 0.83 8.30 13.16
C HIS A 78 0.54 6.95 13.80
N ASP A 79 0.10 6.98 15.07
CA ASP A 79 -0.48 5.80 15.71
C ASP A 79 -1.88 5.53 15.10
N PRO A 80 -2.11 4.36 14.47
CA PRO A 80 -3.38 4.08 13.81
C PRO A 80 -4.58 4.12 14.76
N HIS A 81 -4.38 3.72 16.02
CA HIS A 81 -5.44 3.71 17.02
C HIS A 81 -5.79 5.12 17.49
N ALA A 82 -4.80 5.95 17.79
CA ALA A 82 -5.00 7.35 18.16
C ALA A 82 -5.75 8.12 17.06
N TYR A 83 -5.33 7.99 15.79
CA TYR A 83 -6.02 8.60 14.65
C TYR A 83 -7.47 8.13 14.57
N LEU A 84 -7.72 6.82 14.60
CA LEU A 84 -9.07 6.28 14.43
C LEU A 84 -9.98 6.71 15.57
N LYS A 85 -9.48 6.72 16.80
CA LYS A 85 -10.22 7.19 17.97
C LYS A 85 -10.62 8.65 17.80
N ASP A 86 -9.65 9.51 17.50
CA ASP A 86 -9.85 10.95 17.40
C ASP A 86 -10.85 11.30 16.28
N VAL A 87 -10.65 10.74 15.09
CA VAL A 87 -11.56 10.91 13.95
C VAL A 87 -12.97 10.45 14.28
N LEU A 88 -13.13 9.24 14.85
CA LEU A 88 -14.46 8.72 15.18
C LEU A 88 -15.15 9.52 16.28
N THR A 89 -14.40 10.09 17.23
CA THR A 89 -14.96 10.97 18.27
C THR A 89 -15.29 12.38 17.76
N GLY A 90 -14.55 12.88 16.78
CA GLY A 90 -14.74 14.22 16.20
C GLY A 90 -15.81 14.30 15.11
N LEU A 91 -16.07 13.18 14.42
CA LEU A 91 -17.06 13.08 13.34
C LEU A 91 -18.46 13.64 13.67
N PRO A 92 -19.05 13.39 14.86
CA PRO A 92 -20.37 13.92 15.20
C PRO A 92 -20.41 15.45 15.32
N THR A 93 -19.28 16.07 15.63
CA THR A 93 -19.14 17.51 15.88
C THR A 93 -18.60 18.30 14.70
N GLN A 94 -18.02 17.62 13.70
CA GLN A 94 -17.37 18.28 12.57
C GLN A 94 -18.30 18.49 11.38
N TRP A 95 -18.06 19.58 10.65
CA TRP A 95 -18.86 19.93 9.47
C TRP A 95 -18.40 19.10 8.26
N ALA A 96 -19.34 18.70 7.40
CA ALA A 96 -19.02 17.88 6.22
C ALA A 96 -18.00 18.55 5.28
N SER A 97 -17.94 19.88 5.26
CA SER A 97 -16.97 20.67 4.50
C SER A 97 -15.53 20.51 4.99
N GLU A 98 -15.33 20.11 6.25
CA GLU A 98 -14.01 20.06 6.90
C GLU A 98 -13.45 18.65 7.00
N VAL A 99 -14.17 17.63 6.50
CA VAL A 99 -13.73 16.21 6.53
C VAL A 99 -12.36 16.00 5.90
N THR A 100 -11.94 16.89 5.00
CA THR A 100 -10.61 16.84 4.37
C THR A 100 -9.48 17.06 5.39
N GLU A 101 -9.73 17.80 6.46
CA GLU A 101 -8.75 18.04 7.54
C GLU A 101 -8.55 16.80 8.42
N LEU A 102 -9.51 15.86 8.41
CA LEU A 102 -9.36 14.57 9.05
C LEU A 102 -8.49 13.60 8.24
N LEU A 103 -8.04 13.94 7.04
CA LEU A 103 -7.20 13.04 6.26
C LEU A 103 -5.85 12.81 6.95
N LEU A 104 -5.37 11.58 6.89
CA LEU A 104 -4.13 11.15 7.55
C LEU A 104 -2.90 12.04 7.34
N HIS A 105 -2.76 12.69 6.18
CA HIS A 105 -1.60 13.52 5.87
C HIS A 105 -1.71 14.96 6.39
N LYS A 106 -2.89 15.35 6.86
CA LYS A 106 -3.18 16.65 7.48
C LYS A 106 -3.48 16.54 8.97
N TRP A 107 -3.75 15.33 9.44
CA TRP A 107 -4.16 15.10 10.81
C TRP A 107 -3.05 15.49 11.80
N THR A 108 -3.41 16.36 12.73
CA THR A 108 -2.59 16.73 13.87
C THR A 108 -3.24 16.17 15.13
N PRO A 109 -2.52 15.40 15.96
CA PRO A 109 -3.05 14.90 17.21
C PRO A 109 -3.43 16.07 18.11
N VAL A 110 -4.65 16.02 18.66
CA VAL A 110 -5.17 16.99 19.65
C VAL A 110 -4.58 16.72 21.03
#